data_AF-A0A497XSW6-F1
#
_entry.id   AF-A0A497XSW6-F1
#
_cell.length_a   1.000
_cell.length_b   1.000
_cell.length_c   1.000
_cell.angle_alpha   90.00
_cell.angle_beta   90.00
_cell.angle_gamma   90.00
#
_symmetry.space_group_name_H-M   'P 1'
#
loop_
_entity.id
_entity.type
_entity.pdbx_description
1 polymer ?
#
loop_
_entity_poly.entity_id
_entity_poly.type
_entity_poly.pdbx_seq_one_letter_code
_entity_poly.pdbx_strand_id
1 'polypeptide(L)'
;MRSWTYFIQLVGRNDKGEEMQEGALYIVAVPLDKNLFQAQKLSCFSEHYLPEESAINHGKAFAVGVEFEVKDPDSYGLSFYREDDELYIFKEGISMKEGLKRVYRLLMDRLKEQGYGVDYDTIVDMGNPSEELMRECLLEAIKGFEPSK
;
A
#
# COMPACT_ATOMS: atom_id res chain seq x y z
N MET A 1 5.91 14.11 -12.31
CA MET A 1 5.94 13.01 -11.34
C MET A 1 5.32 11.81 -12.02
N ARG A 2 5.94 10.63 -11.97
CA ARG A 2 5.26 9.40 -12.39
C ARG A 2 4.61 8.80 -11.14
N SER A 3 3.37 8.36 -11.26
CA SER A 3 2.68 7.62 -10.21
C SER A 3 2.56 6.17 -10.64
N TRP A 4 2.67 5.27 -9.68
CA TRP A 4 2.39 3.85 -9.86
C TRP A 4 1.27 3.46 -8.91
N THR A 5 0.35 2.63 -9.40
CA THR A 5 -0.86 2.27 -8.67
C THR A 5 -0.87 0.78 -8.44
N TYR A 6 -1.10 0.39 -7.19
CA TYR A 6 -1.26 -0.99 -6.75
C TYR A 6 -2.66 -1.17 -6.20
N PHE A 7 -3.36 -2.24 -6.57
CA PHE A 7 -4.62 -2.60 -5.95
C PHE A 7 -4.36 -3.63 -4.84
N ILE A 8 -4.27 -3.17 -3.60
CA ILE A 8 -3.93 -4.01 -2.45
C ILE A 8 -5.19 -4.64 -1.89
N GLN A 9 -5.21 -5.97 -1.76
CA GLN A 9 -6.32 -6.71 -1.19
C GLN A 9 -5.88 -7.52 0.03
N LEU A 10 -6.74 -7.54 1.04
CA LEU A 10 -6.52 -8.26 2.29
C LEU A 10 -7.75 -9.12 2.60
N VAL A 11 -7.50 -10.41 2.86
CA VAL A 11 -8.50 -11.35 3.36
C VAL A 11 -8.40 -11.36 4.88
N GLY A 12 -9.51 -11.13 5.57
CA GLY A 12 -9.65 -11.35 7.01
C GLY A 12 -10.51 -12.57 7.30
N ARG A 13 -10.25 -13.25 8.42
CA ARG A 13 -11.04 -14.40 8.88
C ARG A 13 -11.65 -14.16 10.26
N ASN A 14 -12.84 -14.72 10.50
CA ASN A 14 -13.47 -14.74 11.83
C ASN A 14 -13.20 -16.05 12.59
N ASP A 15 -13.75 -16.16 13.79
CA ASP A 15 -13.58 -17.32 14.69
C ASP A 15 -14.20 -18.62 14.16
N LYS A 16 -15.13 -18.52 13.21
CA LYS A 16 -15.76 -19.65 12.49
C LYS A 16 -14.99 -20.05 11.23
N GLY A 17 -13.93 -19.32 10.87
CA GLY A 17 -13.17 -19.51 9.64
C GLY A 17 -13.86 -18.95 8.39
N GLU A 18 -14.88 -18.11 8.54
CA GLU A 18 -15.49 -17.40 7.43
C GLU A 18 -14.58 -16.25 6.99
N GLU A 19 -14.52 -16.00 5.68
CA GLU A 19 -13.62 -15.02 5.07
C GLU A 19 -14.36 -13.75 4.63
N MET A 20 -13.69 -12.61 4.73
CA MET A 20 -14.12 -11.34 4.14
C MET A 20 -12.91 -10.64 3.52
N GLN A 21 -13.15 -9.89 2.44
CA GLN A 21 -12.11 -9.18 1.71
C GLN A 21 -12.34 -7.68 1.77
N GLU A 22 -11.25 -6.94 1.92
CA GLU A 22 -11.22 -5.48 1.79
C GLU A 22 -10.06 -5.09 0.87
N GLY A 23 -10.23 -3.96 0.16
CA GLY A 23 -9.31 -3.52 -0.87
C GLY A 23 -8.98 -2.04 -0.79
N ALA A 24 -7.80 -1.67 -1.28
CA ALA A 24 -7.35 -0.29 -1.37
C ALA A 24 -6.58 -0.02 -2.67
N LEU A 25 -6.84 1.13 -3.28
CA LEU A 25 -6.05 1.67 -4.37
C LEU A 25 -4.85 2.42 -3.79
N TYR A 26 -3.67 1.81 -3.77
CA TYR A 26 -2.45 2.41 -3.22
C TYR A 26 -1.60 3.06 -4.31
N ILE A 27 -1.39 4.38 -4.19
CA ILE A 27 -0.67 5.18 -5.19
C ILE A 27 0.69 5.60 -4.63
N VAL A 28 1.73 5.33 -5.41
CA VAL A 28 3.13 5.63 -5.10
C VAL A 28 3.66 6.66 -6.09
N ALA A 29 4.16 7.78 -5.59
CA ALA A 29 4.85 8.79 -6.38
C ALA A 29 6.34 8.44 -6.52
N VAL A 30 6.88 8.54 -7.73
CA VAL A 30 8.28 8.23 -8.03
C VAL A 30 8.94 9.46 -8.68
N PRO A 31 10.16 9.85 -8.23
CA PRO A 31 10.90 10.96 -8.82
C PRO A 31 11.11 10.78 -10.33
N LEU A 32 11.08 11.88 -11.08
CA LEU A 32 11.28 11.90 -12.54
C LEU A 32 12.75 11.81 -12.98
N ASP A 33 13.68 11.41 -12.10
CA ASP A 33 15.09 11.36 -12.47
C ASP A 33 15.32 10.28 -13.53
N LYS A 34 15.71 10.72 -14.74
CA LYS A 34 15.96 9.84 -15.90
C LYS A 34 17.07 8.82 -15.63
N ASN A 35 17.97 9.10 -14.69
CA ASN A 35 19.08 8.20 -14.36
C ASN A 35 18.62 6.95 -13.57
N LEU A 36 17.50 7.03 -12.85
CA LEU A 36 16.92 5.89 -12.11
C LEU A 36 16.43 4.78 -13.04
N PHE A 37 16.05 5.14 -14.26
CA PHE A 37 15.53 4.23 -15.28
C PHE A 37 16.63 3.64 -16.19
N GLN A 38 17.85 4.18 -16.14
CA GLN A 38 18.98 3.71 -16.95
C GLN A 38 19.75 2.54 -16.32
N ALA A 39 19.53 2.26 -15.03
CA ALA A 39 20.26 1.24 -14.30
C ALA A 39 19.82 -0.22 -14.62
N GLN A 40 18.76 -0.42 -15.41
CA GLN A 40 18.27 -1.76 -15.75
C GLN A 40 18.27 -2.03 -17.27
N LYS A 41 18.88 -3.15 -17.66
CA LYS A 41 19.16 -3.63 -19.03
C LYS A 41 17.92 -3.95 -19.91
N LEU A 42 16.75 -3.39 -19.62
CA LEU A 42 15.49 -3.66 -20.32
C LEU A 42 14.93 -2.38 -20.94
N SER A 43 15.68 -1.83 -21.90
CA SER A 43 15.39 -0.56 -22.57
C SER A 43 14.11 -0.55 -23.42
N CYS A 44 13.43 -1.68 -23.58
CA CYS A 44 12.23 -1.80 -24.42
C CYS A 44 10.91 -1.60 -23.63
N PHE A 45 10.95 -1.63 -22.28
CA PHE A 45 9.76 -1.51 -21.41
C PHE A 45 9.82 -0.32 -20.44
N SER A 46 10.94 0.43 -20.43
CA SER A 46 11.24 1.52 -19.48
C SER A 46 10.31 2.73 -19.60
N GLU A 47 9.57 2.88 -20.70
CA GLU A 47 8.58 3.95 -20.86
C GLU A 47 7.26 3.66 -20.14
N HIS A 48 6.94 2.39 -19.89
CA HIS A 48 5.63 1.95 -19.38
C HIS A 48 5.68 1.16 -18.07
N TYR A 49 6.85 0.62 -17.68
CA TYR A 49 7.01 -0.18 -16.47
C TYR A 49 8.14 0.36 -15.60
N LEU A 50 7.83 0.69 -14.34
CA LEU A 50 8.85 0.98 -13.35
C LEU A 50 9.25 -0.34 -12.69
N PRO A 51 10.54 -0.72 -12.69
CA PRO A 51 10.98 -1.88 -11.93
C PRO A 51 10.61 -1.75 -10.45
N GLU A 52 10.17 -2.85 -9.84
CA GLU A 52 9.79 -2.87 -8.42
C GLU A 52 10.88 -2.32 -7.51
N GLU A 53 12.15 -2.69 -7.76
CA GLU A 53 13.29 -2.17 -6.99
C GLU A 53 13.36 -0.63 -7.00
N SER A 54 13.03 0.00 -8.13
CA SER A 54 13.00 1.46 -8.22
C SER A 54 11.83 2.05 -7.41
N ALA A 55 10.68 1.39 -7.40
CA ALA A 55 9.55 1.79 -6.56
C ALA A 55 9.86 1.61 -5.06
N ILE A 56 10.53 0.52 -4.68
CA ILE A 56 10.95 0.26 -3.29
C ILE A 56 11.96 1.30 -2.82
N ASN A 57 12.99 1.58 -3.64
CA ASN A 57 14.12 2.41 -3.23
C ASN A 57 13.83 3.92 -3.31
N HIS A 58 12.96 4.34 -4.23
CA HIS A 58 12.72 5.76 -4.52
C HIS A 58 11.25 6.18 -4.42
N GLY A 59 10.33 5.23 -4.38
CA GLY A 59 8.90 5.52 -4.29
C GLY A 59 8.50 6.08 -2.93
N LYS A 60 7.60 7.04 -2.97
CA LYS A 60 6.95 7.66 -1.81
C LYS A 60 5.47 7.36 -1.84
N ALA A 61 4.91 7.00 -0.70
CA ALA A 61 3.47 6.86 -0.55
C ALA A 61 2.81 8.21 -0.88
N PHE A 62 1.88 8.22 -1.83
CA PHE A 62 1.23 9.44 -2.29
C PHE A 62 -0.22 9.50 -1.85
N ALA A 63 -1.01 8.50 -2.21
CA ALA A 63 -2.43 8.46 -1.87
C ALA A 63 -2.95 7.04 -1.68
N VAL A 64 -4.10 6.92 -1.03
CA VAL A 64 -4.87 5.68 -0.90
C VAL A 64 -6.35 5.95 -1.14
N GLY A 65 -6.97 5.16 -2.01
CA GLY A 65 -8.43 5.11 -2.19
C GLY A 65 -9.01 3.87 -1.52
N VAL A 66 -10.11 4.03 -0.80
CA VAL A 66 -10.84 2.95 -0.11
C VAL A 66 -12.35 3.20 -0.24
N GLU A 67 -13.16 2.14 -0.17
CA GLU A 67 -14.63 2.22 -0.29
C GLU A 67 -15.33 2.59 1.04
N PHE A 68 -14.58 3.03 2.05
CA PHE A 68 -15.09 3.37 3.37
C PHE A 68 -14.45 4.65 3.91
N GLU A 69 -15.18 5.33 4.79
CA GLU A 69 -14.66 6.52 5.47
C GLU A 69 -13.60 6.14 6.52
N VAL A 70 -12.45 6.80 6.46
CA VAL A 70 -11.37 6.65 7.44
C VAL A 70 -11.60 7.62 8.60
N LYS A 71 -12.00 7.09 9.76
CA LYS A 71 -12.38 7.88 10.95
C LYS A 71 -11.23 8.67 11.59
N ASP A 72 -10.01 8.13 11.57
CA ASP A 72 -8.78 8.77 12.09
C ASP A 72 -7.65 8.68 11.06
N PRO A 73 -7.68 9.53 10.00
CA PRO A 73 -6.70 9.48 8.91
C PRO A 73 -5.27 9.71 9.41
N ASP A 74 -5.11 10.57 10.41
CA ASP A 74 -3.83 10.98 10.95
C ASP A 74 -3.04 9.81 11.55
N SER A 75 -3.73 8.86 12.18
CA SER A 75 -3.11 7.65 12.72
C SER A 75 -2.38 6.87 11.61
N TYR A 76 -2.94 6.79 10.41
CA TYR A 76 -2.37 6.11 9.23
C TYR A 76 -1.38 7.00 8.47
N GLY A 77 -1.11 8.21 8.99
CA GLY A 77 -0.29 9.23 8.35
C GLY A 77 -0.88 9.74 7.05
N LEU A 78 -2.19 9.84 7.00
CA LEU A 78 -2.92 10.55 5.95
C LEU A 78 -3.11 11.99 6.41
N SER A 79 -2.90 12.95 5.51
CA SER A 79 -2.93 14.38 5.80
C SER A 79 -4.30 15.00 5.55
N PHE A 80 -4.96 14.63 4.45
CA PHE A 80 -6.31 15.10 4.10
C PHE A 80 -6.97 14.18 3.08
N TYR A 81 -8.29 14.31 2.95
CA TYR A 81 -9.09 13.67 1.90
C TYR A 81 -9.33 14.65 0.75
N ARG A 82 -9.15 14.19 -0.49
CA ARG A 82 -9.41 14.95 -1.70
C ARG A 82 -10.68 14.41 -2.37
N GLU A 83 -11.76 15.16 -2.21
CA GLU A 83 -13.10 14.77 -2.67
C GLU A 83 -13.17 14.51 -4.18
N ASP A 84 -12.51 15.35 -5.00
CA ASP A 84 -12.56 15.25 -6.47
C ASP A 84 -12.09 13.89 -7.00
N ASP A 85 -11.12 13.28 -6.32
CA ASP A 85 -10.48 12.03 -6.74
C ASP A 85 -10.88 10.85 -5.85
N GLU A 86 -11.64 11.10 -4.77
CA GLU A 86 -11.97 10.13 -3.71
C GLU A 86 -10.75 9.46 -3.07
N LEU A 87 -9.70 10.26 -2.80
CA LEU A 87 -8.41 9.78 -2.28
C LEU A 87 -8.02 10.42 -0.96
N TYR A 88 -7.48 9.62 -0.04
CA TYR A 88 -6.72 10.11 1.10
C TYR A 88 -5.26 10.31 0.72
N ILE A 89 -4.70 11.48 1.01
CA ILE A 89 -3.33 11.84 0.70
C ILE A 89 -2.42 11.48 1.87
N PHE A 90 -1.29 10.83 1.62
CA PHE A 90 -0.29 10.54 2.66
C PHE A 90 0.48 11.81 3.06
N LYS A 91 0.96 11.85 4.30
CA LYS A 91 1.96 12.84 4.74
C LYS A 91 3.26 12.63 3.93
N GLU A 92 3.95 13.72 3.63
CA GLU A 92 5.19 13.66 2.87
C GLU A 92 6.28 12.84 3.59
N GLY A 93 7.21 12.28 2.81
CA GLY A 93 8.38 11.55 3.32
C GLY A 93 8.15 10.06 3.58
N ILE A 94 6.89 9.60 3.65
CA ILE A 94 6.53 8.18 3.82
C ILE A 94 7.06 7.36 2.63
N SER A 95 7.86 6.34 2.90
CA SER A 95 8.38 5.44 1.86
C SER A 95 7.27 4.54 1.30
N MET A 96 7.50 3.97 0.11
CA MET A 96 6.58 3.01 -0.48
C MET A 96 6.25 1.83 0.47
N LYS A 97 7.27 1.23 1.10
CA LYS A 97 7.09 0.15 2.09
C LYS A 97 6.27 0.61 3.30
N GLU A 98 6.58 1.79 3.81
CA GLU A 98 5.89 2.33 4.98
C GLU A 98 4.42 2.65 4.70
N GLY A 99 4.12 3.20 3.52
CA GLY A 99 2.75 3.40 3.07
C GLY A 99 2.00 2.09 2.93
N LEU A 100 2.61 1.05 2.35
CA LEU A 100 1.97 -0.26 2.23
C LEU A 100 1.62 -0.88 3.58
N LYS A 101 2.51 -0.76 4.58
CA LYS A 101 2.22 -1.19 5.96
C LYS A 101 1.03 -0.45 6.57
N ARG A 102 0.91 0.85 6.29
CA ARG A 102 -0.22 1.68 6.75
C ARG A 102 -1.51 1.32 6.03
N VAL A 103 -1.45 1.01 4.73
CA VAL A 103 -2.59 0.48 3.96
C VAL A 103 -3.05 -0.85 4.57
N TYR A 104 -2.15 -1.79 4.86
CA TYR A 104 -2.54 -3.03 5.53
C TYR A 104 -3.18 -2.77 6.89
N ARG A 105 -2.63 -1.85 7.68
CA ARG A 105 -3.25 -1.50 8.96
C ARG A 105 -4.66 -0.95 8.79
N LEU A 106 -4.87 -0.09 7.81
CA LEU A 106 -6.18 0.47 7.47
C LEU A 106 -7.19 -0.64 7.12
N LEU A 107 -6.80 -1.58 6.26
CA LEU A 107 -7.64 -2.71 5.86
C LEU A 107 -7.89 -3.68 7.03
N MET A 108 -6.87 -3.97 7.84
CA MET A 108 -7.00 -4.81 9.04
C MET A 108 -7.98 -4.20 10.03
N ASP A 109 -7.89 -2.90 10.31
CA ASP A 109 -8.77 -2.25 11.27
C ASP A 109 -10.22 -2.23 10.77
N ARG A 110 -10.43 -2.07 9.46
CA ARG A 110 -11.75 -2.24 8.83
C ARG A 110 -12.30 -3.66 9.01
N LEU A 111 -11.50 -4.68 8.70
CA LEU A 111 -11.91 -6.08 8.84
C LEU A 111 -12.19 -6.45 10.31
N LYS A 112 -11.41 -5.92 11.26
CA LYS A 112 -11.68 -6.09 12.70
C LYS A 112 -13.02 -5.47 13.10
N GLU A 113 -13.34 -4.26 12.63
CA GLU A 113 -14.64 -3.63 12.88
C GLU A 113 -15.81 -4.50 12.38
N GLN A 114 -15.59 -5.28 11.32
CA GLN A 114 -16.57 -6.20 10.74
C GLN A 114 -16.56 -7.60 11.38
N GLY A 115 -15.65 -7.88 12.31
CA GLY A 115 -15.53 -9.18 12.99
C GLY A 115 -14.60 -10.20 12.31
N TYR A 116 -13.82 -9.80 11.30
CA TYR A 116 -12.90 -10.64 10.53
C TYR A 116 -11.43 -10.42 10.91
N GLY A 117 -11.15 -10.34 12.21
CA GLY A 117 -9.86 -9.90 12.74
C GLY A 117 -8.92 -10.98 13.26
N VAL A 118 -9.27 -12.27 13.11
CA VAL A 118 -8.55 -13.41 13.73
C VAL A 118 -7.25 -13.73 12.99
N ASP A 119 -7.29 -13.70 11.67
CA ASP A 119 -6.18 -14.03 10.79
C ASP A 119 -6.28 -13.20 9.50
N TYR A 120 -5.14 -12.98 8.83
CA TYR A 120 -5.07 -12.19 7.60
C TYR A 120 -4.18 -12.82 6.54
N ASP A 121 -4.57 -12.65 5.28
CA ASP A 121 -3.77 -13.08 4.13
C ASP A 121 -3.86 -12.09 2.97
N THR A 122 -2.81 -12.02 2.16
CA THR A 122 -2.76 -11.15 0.96
C THR A 122 -3.23 -11.89 -0.27
N ILE A 123 -3.91 -11.21 -1.18
CA ILE A 123 -4.20 -11.75 -2.52
C ILE A 123 -3.16 -11.21 -3.50
N VAL A 124 -2.56 -12.10 -4.29
CA VAL A 124 -1.58 -11.75 -5.32
C VAL A 124 -2.27 -11.71 -6.69
N ASP A 125 -2.27 -10.55 -7.33
CA ASP A 125 -2.76 -10.33 -8.70
C ASP A 125 -1.76 -9.52 -9.54
N MET A 126 -2.02 -9.42 -10.85
CA MET A 126 -1.22 -8.62 -11.78
C MET A 126 -1.25 -7.14 -11.39
N GLY A 127 -0.06 -6.57 -11.25
CA GLY A 127 0.10 -5.16 -10.86
C GLY A 127 0.20 -4.94 -9.36
N ASN A 128 0.15 -5.99 -8.54
CA ASN A 128 0.59 -5.93 -7.14
C ASN A 128 2.11 -5.82 -7.03
N PRO A 129 2.63 -5.37 -5.87
CA PRO A 129 4.01 -5.64 -5.51
C PRO A 129 4.24 -7.16 -5.40
N SER A 130 5.50 -7.58 -5.38
CA SER A 130 5.89 -8.98 -5.23
C SER A 130 5.32 -9.59 -3.96
N GLU A 131 5.02 -10.88 -4.03
CA GLU A 131 4.49 -11.65 -2.90
C GLU A 131 5.40 -11.55 -1.67
N GLU A 132 6.72 -11.59 -1.86
CA GLU A 132 7.70 -11.43 -0.78
C GLU A 132 7.54 -10.07 -0.08
N LEU A 133 7.45 -8.99 -0.85
CA LEU A 133 7.28 -7.64 -0.32
C LEU A 133 5.95 -7.48 0.41
N MET A 134 4.88 -7.99 -0.18
CA MET A 134 3.54 -7.93 0.41
C MET A 134 3.50 -8.69 1.74
N ARG A 135 4.07 -9.89 1.78
CA ARG A 135 4.16 -10.70 2.99
C ARG A 135 5.02 -10.05 4.07
N GLU A 136 6.18 -9.51 3.71
CA GLU A 136 7.07 -8.75 4.63
C GLU A 136 6.28 -7.60 5.29
N CYS A 137 5.62 -6.78 4.47
CA CYS A 137 4.87 -5.62 4.95
C CYS A 137 3.65 -6.02 5.80
N LEU A 138 2.91 -7.08 5.42
CA LEU A 138 1.78 -7.56 6.21
C LEU A 138 2.25 -8.06 7.59
N LEU A 139 3.32 -8.86 7.64
CA LEU A 139 3.86 -9.37 8.91
C LEU A 139 4.34 -8.25 9.82
N GLU A 140 4.96 -7.20 9.27
CA GLU A 140 5.34 -6.01 10.05
C GLU A 140 4.11 -5.23 10.54
N ALA A 141 3.07 -5.10 9.71
CA ALA A 141 1.83 -4.44 10.12
C ALA A 141 1.13 -5.18 11.27
N ILE A 142 1.12 -6.52 11.25
CA ILE A 142 0.55 -7.37 12.31
C ILE A 142 1.30 -7.20 13.64
N LYS A 143 2.63 -7.09 13.61
CA LYS A 143 3.46 -6.99 14.82
C LYS A 143 3.25 -5.71 15.62
N GLY A 144 2.58 -4.70 15.05
CA GLY A 144 2.44 -3.39 15.67
C GLY A 144 3.74 -2.61 15.56
N PHE A 145 3.70 -1.51 14.83
CA PHE A 145 4.85 -0.68 14.54
C PHE A 145 5.47 -0.09 15.82
N GLU A 146 6.70 -0.46 16.17
CA GLU A 146 7.59 0.43 16.92
C GLU A 146 8.39 1.22 15.87
N PRO A 147 8.18 2.54 15.70
CA PRO A 147 8.99 3.30 14.78
C PRO A 147 10.45 3.23 15.22
N SER A 148 11.32 2.81 14.30
CA SER A 148 12.77 2.84 14.47
C SER A 148 13.17 4.24 14.93
N LYS A 149 13.71 4.34 16.15
CA LYS A 149 14.29 5.57 16.70
C LYS A 149 15.50 6.04 15.90
#